data_AF-A0A0D9PDY0-F1
#
_entry.id   AF-A0A0D9PDY0-F1
#
_cell.length_a   1.000
_cell.length_b   1.000
_cell.length_c   1.000
_cell.angle_alpha   90.00
_cell.angle_beta   90.00
_cell.angle_gamma   90.00
#
_symmetry.space_group_name_H-M   'P 1'
#
loop_
_entity.id
_entity.type
_entity.pdbx_description
1 polymer ?
#
loop_
_entity_poly.entity_id
_entity_poly.type
_entity_poly.pdbx_seq_one_letter_code
_entity_poly.pdbx_strand_id
1 'polypeptide(L)'
;MAGGQTFQIIVSSSDAPRRCVIQELVSPPEWNKKLASLLSISGTGQRTTFVCGPKSAGKSTFSRLLTNRLLTSSNAGNPVKRVALLDLDPGQPEFAPPGTVSLVCVSNPNFGVPFTHTAFDDPSNTILRCHSLASVTPASAPDLLVSCATDLYDTYQKSLRTCPLIINTPGWILGTGLDLLVELITRIRPAEVIYMSEDGPADVVDVLKNATKNSFSMLPSQPSEFTSRTAAHFRSMQMMSYYHSHIDIENKRLRPPRVTWSGHAISSARPFVVSYHGNNSGIFGIISYDYQCTPELLAASINGSILAMVEIEGPEAFRQLTDITKTPEVAVTRTAEDLPFIPNPNDATLDPQYCRTIGLVLIRGLDLKRKCLQVITPTPYASLEKIKFEERNIVLVHGRFDTPYWAYTEDLFAKSSQEELVDKEVHITDEETSEDESREEKAQPGGTDHAMISTIPWIEVLDGSQKRPVGSRVWRVRRDLGRHNTD
;
A
#
# COMPACT_ATOMS: atom_id res chain seq x y z
N MET A 1 13.00 -27.68 -20.90
CA MET A 1 13.35 -27.55 -19.47
C MET A 1 12.56 -28.59 -18.66
N ALA A 2 13.24 -29.55 -18.03
CA ALA A 2 12.64 -30.47 -17.08
C ALA A 2 12.06 -29.67 -15.89
N GLY A 3 10.92 -30.10 -15.33
CA GLY A 3 10.12 -29.35 -14.35
C GLY A 3 10.96 -28.67 -13.27
N GLY A 4 11.01 -27.33 -13.33
CA GLY A 4 11.84 -26.53 -12.43
C GLY A 4 11.39 -26.67 -10.98
N GLN A 5 12.34 -26.93 -10.09
CA GLN A 5 12.11 -26.85 -8.65
C GLN A 5 11.62 -25.45 -8.28
N THR A 6 10.50 -25.36 -7.55
CA THR A 6 9.91 -24.09 -7.10
C THR A 6 10.40 -23.66 -5.71
N PHE A 7 11.13 -24.53 -5.02
CA PHE A 7 11.80 -24.27 -3.75
C PHE A 7 13.09 -25.08 -3.65
N GLN A 8 14.04 -24.60 -2.85
CA GLN A 8 15.32 -25.26 -2.58
C GLN A 8 15.65 -25.09 -1.09
N ILE A 9 16.22 -26.13 -0.48
CA ILE A 9 16.77 -26.08 0.87
C ILE A 9 18.18 -25.49 0.78
N ILE A 10 18.46 -24.46 1.57
CA ILE A 10 19.78 -23.84 1.65
C ILE A 10 20.52 -24.47 2.82
N VAL A 11 21.57 -25.22 2.55
CA VAL A 11 22.40 -25.89 3.56
C VAL A 11 23.73 -25.15 3.73
N SER A 12 24.25 -24.58 2.64
CA SER A 12 25.50 -23.83 2.62
C SER A 12 25.41 -22.61 1.70
N SER A 13 26.45 -21.77 1.72
CA SER A 13 26.51 -20.58 0.87
C SER A 13 26.53 -20.89 -0.63
N SER A 14 26.85 -22.12 -1.06
CA SER A 14 26.77 -22.52 -2.47
C SER A 14 25.35 -22.72 -2.97
N ASP A 15 24.40 -22.97 -2.06
CA ASP A 15 22.98 -23.14 -2.39
C ASP A 15 22.25 -21.80 -2.53
N ALA A 16 22.86 -20.73 -1.99
CA ALA A 16 22.33 -19.38 -2.03
C ALA A 16 22.50 -18.74 -3.42
N PRO A 17 21.51 -17.97 -3.90
CA PRO A 17 21.69 -17.16 -5.11
C PRO A 17 22.89 -16.22 -4.99
N ARG A 18 23.69 -16.12 -6.05
CA ARG A 18 24.85 -15.20 -6.10
C ARG A 18 24.39 -13.76 -5.83
N ARG A 19 25.19 -13.01 -5.06
CA ARG A 19 24.93 -11.60 -4.69
C ARG A 19 23.64 -11.38 -3.86
N CYS A 20 23.18 -12.41 -3.15
CA CYS A 20 22.07 -12.30 -2.21
C CYS A 20 22.59 -12.37 -0.76
N VAL A 21 22.08 -11.50 0.11
CA VAL A 21 22.27 -11.63 1.56
C VAL A 21 21.06 -12.39 2.09
N ILE A 22 21.31 -13.56 2.70
CA ILE A 22 20.27 -14.33 3.38
C ILE A 22 20.24 -13.87 4.84
N GLN A 23 19.12 -13.30 5.24
CA GLN A 23 18.86 -12.93 6.63
C GLN A 23 17.84 -13.91 7.23
N GLU A 24 18.23 -14.59 8.29
CA GLU A 24 17.34 -15.48 9.03
C GLU A 24 16.36 -14.67 9.91
N LEU A 25 15.14 -15.19 10.06
CA LEU A 25 14.19 -14.65 11.03
C LEU A 25 14.63 -15.05 12.44
N VAL A 26 15.11 -14.08 13.21
CA VAL A 26 15.46 -14.27 14.63
C VAL A 26 14.32 -13.74 15.50
N SER A 27 13.94 -14.49 16.53
CA SER A 27 12.99 -14.04 17.57
C SER A 27 13.71 -14.04 18.92
N PRO A 28 14.02 -12.87 19.51
CA PRO A 28 14.71 -12.78 20.80
C PRO A 28 14.01 -13.56 21.92
N PRO A 29 14.74 -14.10 22.91
CA PRO A 29 14.14 -14.76 24.08
C PRO A 29 13.08 -13.91 24.78
N GLU A 30 13.31 -12.60 24.89
CA GLU A 30 12.42 -11.60 25.48
C GLU A 30 11.10 -11.52 24.70
N TRP A 31 11.17 -11.49 23.37
CA TRP A 31 9.99 -11.54 22.51
C TRP A 31 9.24 -12.84 22.70
N ASN A 32 9.93 -13.99 22.71
CA ASN A 32 9.30 -15.29 22.89
C ASN A 32 8.58 -15.41 24.24
N LYS A 33 9.21 -14.91 25.32
CA LYS A 33 8.61 -14.84 26.67
C LYS A 33 7.38 -13.95 26.68
N LYS A 34 7.45 -12.77 26.07
CA LYS A 34 6.31 -11.85 26.00
C LYS A 34 5.16 -12.43 25.17
N LEU A 35 5.46 -12.96 23.98
CA LEU A 35 4.49 -13.65 23.13
C LEU A 35 3.77 -14.77 23.90
N ALA A 36 4.50 -15.62 24.64
CA ALA A 36 3.89 -16.67 25.46
C ALA A 36 2.95 -16.11 26.55
N SER A 37 3.34 -15.00 27.21
CA SER A 37 2.49 -14.36 28.22
C SER A 37 1.17 -13.84 27.63
N LEU A 38 1.20 -13.30 26.40
CA LEU A 38 0.01 -12.78 25.71
C LEU A 38 -0.97 -13.89 25.30
N LEU A 39 -0.52 -15.14 25.16
CA LEU A 39 -1.38 -16.29 24.89
C LEU A 39 -2.10 -16.79 26.16
N SER A 40 -1.47 -16.63 27.33
CA SER A 40 -1.91 -17.23 28.60
C SER A 40 -3.09 -16.53 29.30
N ILE A 41 -3.61 -15.43 28.73
CA ILE A 41 -4.65 -14.62 29.35
C ILE A 41 -6.03 -15.29 29.15
N SER A 42 -6.38 -16.20 30.05
CA SER A 42 -7.60 -17.02 30.06
C SER A 42 -8.91 -16.28 30.42
N GLY A 43 -8.95 -14.95 30.33
CA GLY A 43 -10.13 -14.14 30.70
C GLY A 43 -11.01 -13.75 29.51
N THR A 44 -12.29 -13.48 29.79
CA THR A 44 -13.30 -12.88 28.90
C THR A 44 -13.05 -11.39 28.57
N GLY A 45 -11.88 -10.87 28.96
CA GLY A 45 -11.47 -9.48 28.72
C GLY A 45 -10.94 -9.25 27.31
N GLN A 46 -11.10 -8.03 26.84
CA GLN A 46 -10.65 -7.58 25.52
C GLN A 46 -9.11 -7.69 25.40
N ARG A 47 -8.63 -8.54 24.48
CA ARG A 47 -7.20 -8.78 24.25
C ARG A 47 -6.64 -7.80 23.23
N THR A 48 -6.56 -6.52 23.59
CA THR A 48 -5.98 -5.49 22.72
C THR A 48 -4.51 -5.26 23.06
N THR A 49 -3.63 -5.59 22.10
CA THR A 49 -2.18 -5.33 22.17
C THR A 49 -1.83 -4.18 21.23
N PHE A 50 -1.29 -3.10 21.77
CA PHE A 50 -0.86 -1.92 21.02
C PHE A 50 0.66 -1.94 20.87
N VAL A 51 1.15 -2.05 19.64
CA VAL A 51 2.59 -2.17 19.34
C VAL A 51 3.10 -0.85 18.77
N CYS A 52 4.05 -0.23 19.45
CA CYS A 52 4.65 1.05 19.08
C CYS A 52 6.17 1.04 19.25
N GLY A 53 6.85 2.08 18.78
CA GLY A 53 8.31 2.17 18.79
C GLY A 53 8.90 2.74 17.49
N PRO A 54 10.21 3.01 17.47
CA PRO A 54 10.87 3.71 16.36
C PRO A 54 10.79 2.95 15.04
N LYS A 55 11.11 3.64 13.93
CA LYS A 55 11.24 3.01 12.61
C LYS A 55 12.27 1.87 12.66
N SER A 56 12.01 0.81 11.90
CA SER A 56 12.89 -0.38 11.81
C SER A 56 13.09 -1.17 13.11
N ALA A 57 12.29 -0.93 14.16
CA ALA A 57 12.43 -1.62 15.44
C ALA A 57 11.99 -3.10 15.46
N GLY A 58 11.29 -3.57 14.41
CA GLY A 58 10.72 -4.93 14.36
C GLY A 58 9.23 -5.04 14.71
N LYS A 59 8.50 -3.92 14.79
CA LYS A 59 7.04 -3.87 15.11
C LYS A 59 6.22 -4.83 14.25
N SER A 60 6.32 -4.74 12.92
CA SER A 60 5.55 -5.60 12.00
C SER A 60 5.91 -7.08 12.16
N THR A 61 7.18 -7.40 12.42
CA THR A 61 7.64 -8.78 12.69
C THR A 61 7.04 -9.32 13.98
N PHE A 62 7.08 -8.55 15.08
CA PHE A 62 6.47 -8.93 16.34
C PHE A 62 4.96 -9.12 16.19
N SER A 63 4.26 -8.20 15.54
CA SER A 63 2.83 -8.29 15.25
C SER A 63 2.49 -9.55 14.44
N ARG A 64 3.28 -9.88 13.41
CA ARG A 64 3.08 -11.10 12.61
C ARG A 64 3.30 -12.37 13.42
N LEU A 65 4.35 -12.42 14.25
CA LEU A 65 4.60 -13.54 15.16
C LEU A 65 3.46 -13.73 16.17
N LEU A 66 2.94 -12.63 16.74
CA LEU A 66 1.82 -12.67 17.67
C LEU A 66 0.54 -13.15 16.99
N THR A 67 0.20 -12.62 15.82
CA THR A 67 -0.94 -13.07 15.01
C THR A 67 -0.87 -14.57 14.75
N ASN A 68 0.27 -15.06 14.25
CA ASN A 68 0.43 -16.47 13.91
C ASN A 68 0.34 -17.37 15.14
N ARG A 69 0.94 -16.97 16.27
CA ARG A 69 0.85 -17.72 17.52
C ARG A 69 -0.57 -17.76 18.08
N LEU A 70 -1.31 -16.65 18.01
CA LEU A 70 -2.71 -16.62 18.44
C LEU A 70 -3.55 -17.59 17.62
N LEU A 71 -3.41 -17.57 16.28
CA LEU A 71 -4.16 -18.45 15.38
C LEU A 71 -3.82 -19.94 15.51
N THR A 72 -2.60 -20.26 15.94
CA THR A 72 -2.09 -21.65 15.99
C THR A 72 -2.03 -22.24 17.40
N SER A 73 -2.30 -21.44 18.45
CA SER A 73 -2.28 -21.95 19.82
C SER A 73 -3.56 -22.74 20.14
N SER A 74 -3.38 -24.01 20.50
CA SER A 74 -4.47 -24.93 20.86
C SER A 74 -4.76 -24.99 22.37
N ASN A 75 -4.18 -24.09 23.18
CA ASN A 75 -3.99 -24.30 24.63
C ASN A 75 -5.20 -23.99 25.53
N ALA A 76 -6.40 -23.81 24.98
CA ALA A 76 -7.63 -23.77 25.76
C ALA A 76 -8.76 -24.32 24.89
N GLY A 77 -9.77 -24.97 25.48
CA GLY A 77 -10.87 -25.64 24.77
C GLY A 77 -11.74 -24.78 23.82
N ASN A 78 -11.29 -23.56 23.49
CA ASN A 78 -11.82 -22.70 22.45
C ASN A 78 -10.66 -22.06 21.63
N PRO A 79 -10.26 -22.64 20.48
CA PRO A 79 -9.17 -22.11 19.67
C PRO A 79 -9.51 -20.75 19.06
N VAL A 80 -8.53 -19.85 19.00
CA VAL A 80 -8.68 -18.55 18.32
C VAL A 80 -8.71 -18.78 16.81
N LYS A 81 -9.89 -18.65 16.21
CA LYS A 81 -10.07 -18.85 14.77
C LYS A 81 -9.72 -17.61 13.94
N ARG A 82 -9.77 -16.43 14.55
CA ARG A 82 -9.61 -15.13 13.88
C ARG A 82 -8.92 -14.14 14.79
N VAL A 83 -8.05 -13.32 14.22
CA VAL A 83 -7.36 -12.21 14.88
C VAL A 83 -7.69 -10.94 14.13
N ALA A 84 -8.06 -9.89 14.85
CA ALA A 84 -8.22 -8.56 14.28
C ALA A 84 -6.86 -7.85 14.26
N LEU A 85 -6.47 -7.31 13.12
CA LEU A 85 -5.32 -6.45 12.98
C LEU A 85 -5.79 -5.05 12.59
N LEU A 86 -5.51 -4.07 13.43
CA LEU A 86 -5.66 -2.65 13.12
C LEU A 86 -4.29 -2.13 12.71
N ASP A 87 -4.08 -1.94 11.41
CA ASP A 87 -2.82 -1.46 10.87
C ASP A 87 -2.91 0.05 10.61
N LEU A 88 -2.21 0.83 11.43
CA LEU A 88 -2.20 2.28 11.39
C LEU A 88 -0.93 2.85 10.73
N ASP A 89 -0.06 2.01 10.16
CA ASP A 89 1.13 2.46 9.42
C ASP A 89 0.81 2.62 7.92
N PRO A 90 0.59 3.86 7.42
CA PRO A 90 0.33 4.07 5.99
C PRO A 90 1.57 3.85 5.11
N GLY A 91 2.77 3.82 5.70
CA GLY A 91 4.01 3.69 4.98
C GLY A 91 4.36 2.25 4.62
N GLN A 92 4.11 1.30 5.52
CA GLN A 92 4.39 -0.12 5.27
C GLN A 92 3.25 -1.01 5.79
N PRO A 93 2.02 -0.84 5.25
CA PRO A 93 0.88 -1.65 5.65
C PRO A 93 1.07 -3.13 5.26
N GLU A 94 0.47 -4.03 6.03
CA GLU A 94 0.61 -5.48 5.83
C GLU A 94 -0.30 -6.00 4.70
N PHE A 95 -1.61 -5.76 4.80
CA PHE A 95 -2.63 -6.36 3.92
C PHE A 95 -3.29 -5.36 2.96
N ALA A 96 -3.14 -4.05 3.21
CA ALA A 96 -3.71 -2.98 2.41
C ALA A 96 -2.62 -2.28 1.60
N PRO A 97 -2.93 -1.59 0.48
CA PRO A 97 -1.90 -0.91 -0.29
C PRO A 97 -1.32 0.31 0.46
N PRO A 98 -0.06 0.71 0.19
CA PRO A 98 0.54 1.89 0.80
C PRO A 98 -0.31 3.16 0.67
N GLY A 99 -0.27 3.99 1.71
CA GLY A 99 -1.09 5.20 1.83
C GLY A 99 -2.46 4.96 2.48
N THR A 100 -2.67 3.77 3.06
CA THR A 100 -3.93 3.40 3.73
C THR A 100 -3.71 2.86 5.14
N VAL A 101 -4.74 2.98 5.97
CA VAL A 101 -4.86 2.35 7.29
C VAL A 101 -6.11 1.49 7.30
N SER A 102 -6.07 0.34 7.98
CA SER A 102 -7.13 -0.66 7.82
C SER A 102 -7.38 -1.54 9.04
N LEU A 103 -8.60 -2.04 9.12
CA LEU A 103 -9.01 -3.12 10.01
C LEU A 103 -9.13 -4.41 9.19
N VAL A 104 -8.32 -5.41 9.53
CA VAL A 104 -8.23 -6.68 8.82
C VAL A 104 -8.63 -7.82 9.74
N CYS A 105 -9.46 -8.72 9.24
CA CYS A 105 -9.80 -9.97 9.90
C CYS A 105 -8.93 -11.11 9.35
N VAL A 106 -7.88 -11.48 10.09
CA VAL A 106 -6.93 -12.51 9.68
C VAL A 106 -7.40 -13.87 10.21
N SER A 107 -7.54 -14.85 9.30
CA SER A 107 -8.01 -16.20 9.65
C SER A 107 -6.97 -17.30 9.40
N ASN A 108 -5.90 -16.99 8.67
CA ASN A 108 -4.82 -17.93 8.34
C ASN A 108 -3.47 -17.39 8.80
N PRO A 109 -2.52 -18.26 9.20
CA PRO A 109 -1.16 -17.84 9.48
C PRO A 109 -0.54 -17.08 8.30
N ASN A 110 0.02 -15.92 8.59
CA ASN A 110 0.67 -15.06 7.61
C ASN A 110 2.15 -15.40 7.53
N PHE A 111 2.54 -16.06 6.44
CA PHE A 111 3.94 -16.38 6.10
C PHE A 111 4.44 -15.59 4.88
N GLY A 112 3.59 -14.73 4.31
CA GLY A 112 3.94 -13.92 3.17
C GLY A 112 4.65 -12.64 3.59
N VAL A 113 5.31 -12.01 2.62
CA VAL A 113 5.69 -10.60 2.71
C VAL A 113 4.51 -9.74 2.23
N PRO A 114 4.38 -8.46 2.65
CA PRO A 114 3.17 -7.66 2.39
C PRO A 114 2.69 -7.67 0.92
N PHE A 115 3.62 -7.62 -0.02
CA PHE A 115 3.35 -7.63 -1.45
C PHE A 115 2.90 -8.99 -2.02
N THR A 116 2.64 -10.02 -1.20
CA THR A 116 2.08 -11.31 -1.66
C THR A 116 0.63 -11.52 -1.25
N HIS A 117 0.00 -10.52 -0.61
CA HIS A 117 -1.37 -10.65 -0.10
C HIS A 117 -2.07 -9.29 0.05
N THR A 118 -1.61 -8.29 -0.71
CA THR A 118 -2.26 -6.97 -0.76
C THR A 118 -3.44 -7.02 -1.71
N ALA A 119 -4.64 -7.33 -1.20
CA ALA A 119 -5.88 -7.35 -1.96
C ALA A 119 -7.08 -7.09 -1.05
N PHE A 120 -8.02 -6.24 -1.48
CA PHE A 120 -9.22 -5.91 -0.69
C PHE A 120 -10.18 -7.10 -0.56
N ASP A 121 -10.25 -7.94 -1.59
CA ASP A 121 -11.20 -9.07 -1.66
C ASP A 121 -10.53 -10.44 -1.42
N ASP A 122 -9.40 -10.48 -0.72
CA ASP A 122 -8.81 -11.75 -0.29
C ASP A 122 -9.75 -12.45 0.74
N PRO A 123 -10.31 -13.63 0.42
CA PRO A 123 -11.19 -14.33 1.35
C PRO A 123 -10.47 -14.85 2.60
N SER A 124 -9.13 -14.94 2.57
CA SER A 124 -8.32 -15.40 3.71
C SER A 124 -8.00 -14.29 4.72
N ASN A 125 -7.93 -13.04 4.23
CA ASN A 125 -7.50 -11.86 4.98
C ASN A 125 -8.41 -10.69 4.63
N THR A 126 -9.64 -10.72 5.15
CA THR A 126 -10.66 -9.76 4.75
C THR A 126 -10.40 -8.38 5.35
N ILE A 127 -10.23 -7.37 4.49
CA ILE A 127 -10.23 -5.97 4.89
C ILE A 127 -11.67 -5.56 5.18
N LEU A 128 -12.01 -5.34 6.45
CA LEU A 128 -13.38 -4.99 6.86
C LEU A 128 -13.67 -3.51 6.64
N ARG A 129 -12.68 -2.66 6.90
CA ARG A 129 -12.76 -1.22 6.70
C ARG A 129 -11.35 -0.66 6.47
N CYS A 130 -11.26 0.34 5.62
CA CYS A 130 -10.00 0.91 5.15
C CYS A 130 -10.21 2.39 4.89
N HIS A 131 -9.20 3.19 5.24
CA HIS A 131 -9.17 4.62 4.97
C HIS A 131 -7.84 5.01 4.36
N SER A 132 -7.87 5.83 3.32
CA SER A 132 -6.66 6.41 2.76
C SER A 132 -6.35 7.75 3.42
N LEU A 133 -5.08 7.93 3.77
CA LEU A 133 -4.53 9.24 4.11
C LEU A 133 -4.08 10.01 2.85
N ALA A 134 -4.21 9.38 1.67
CA ALA A 134 -3.62 9.82 0.42
C ALA A 134 -2.13 10.20 0.55
N SER A 135 -1.41 9.56 1.47
CA SER A 135 -0.01 9.83 1.80
C SER A 135 0.59 8.64 2.53
N VAL A 136 1.88 8.35 2.29
CA VAL A 136 2.64 7.29 2.97
C VAL A 136 3.16 7.70 4.35
N THR A 137 2.75 8.88 4.83
CA THR A 137 3.09 9.43 6.14
C THR A 137 1.92 10.22 6.70
N PRO A 138 1.62 10.13 8.00
CA PRO A 138 0.55 10.92 8.61
C PRO A 138 0.95 12.39 8.88
N ALA A 139 2.16 12.80 8.49
CA ALA A 139 2.74 14.08 8.89
C ALA A 139 1.93 15.32 8.47
N SER A 140 1.22 15.26 7.35
CA SER A 140 0.42 16.38 6.84
C SER A 140 -0.99 16.46 7.42
N ALA A 141 -1.53 15.33 7.88
CA ALA A 141 -2.88 15.24 8.43
C ALA A 141 -2.94 14.27 9.62
N PRO A 142 -2.27 14.56 10.75
CA PRO A 142 -2.27 13.69 11.93
C PRO A 142 -3.68 13.47 12.50
N ASP A 143 -4.52 14.52 12.47
CA ASP A 143 -5.91 14.45 12.95
C ASP A 143 -6.78 13.48 12.11
N LEU A 144 -6.49 13.37 10.81
CA LEU A 144 -7.13 12.38 9.94
C LEU A 144 -6.73 10.96 10.37
N LEU A 145 -5.45 10.71 10.69
CA LEU A 145 -5.03 9.39 11.19
C LEU A 145 -5.75 9.02 12.49
N VAL A 146 -5.91 9.96 13.43
CA VAL A 146 -6.66 9.72 14.68
C VAL A 146 -8.13 9.44 14.40
N SER A 147 -8.75 10.21 13.51
CA SER A 147 -10.15 10.02 13.10
C SER A 147 -10.37 8.66 12.45
N CYS A 148 -9.49 8.28 11.51
CA CYS A 148 -9.49 6.97 10.87
C CYS A 148 -9.30 5.85 11.89
N ALA A 149 -8.31 5.95 12.79
CA ALA A 149 -8.05 4.94 13.81
C ALA A 149 -9.24 4.76 14.76
N THR A 150 -9.92 5.85 15.11
CA THR A 150 -11.13 5.83 15.96
C THR A 150 -12.26 5.08 15.27
N ASP A 151 -12.58 5.41 14.02
CA ASP A 151 -13.63 4.74 13.26
C ASP A 151 -13.31 3.24 13.01
N LEU A 152 -12.06 2.91 12.69
CA LEU A 152 -11.63 1.52 12.53
C LEU A 152 -11.75 0.74 13.85
N TYR A 153 -11.41 1.36 14.98
CA TYR A 153 -11.58 0.75 16.29
C TYR A 153 -13.06 0.56 16.66
N ASP A 154 -13.93 1.53 16.37
CA ASP A 154 -15.38 1.40 16.54
C ASP A 154 -15.95 0.26 15.69
N THR A 155 -15.44 0.11 14.45
CA THR A 155 -15.79 -1.00 13.57
C THR A 155 -15.35 -2.35 14.16
N TYR A 156 -14.15 -2.41 14.75
CA TYR A 156 -13.71 -3.59 15.50
C TYR A 156 -14.63 -3.89 16.67
N GLN A 157 -15.01 -2.89 17.46
CA GLN A 157 -15.89 -3.07 18.62
C GLN A 157 -17.28 -3.59 18.21
N LYS A 158 -17.80 -3.16 17.05
CA LYS A 158 -19.09 -3.62 16.51
C LYS A 158 -19.02 -5.04 15.96
N SER A 159 -17.96 -5.38 15.23
CA SER A 159 -17.93 -6.58 14.37
C SER A 159 -17.01 -7.70 14.84
N LEU A 160 -15.96 -7.39 15.61
CA LEU A 160 -14.87 -8.31 15.95
C LEU A 160 -14.46 -8.28 17.42
N ARG A 161 -15.28 -7.73 18.33
CA ARG A 161 -14.94 -7.58 19.77
C ARG A 161 -14.51 -8.88 20.47
N THR A 162 -14.97 -10.04 19.99
CA THR A 162 -14.60 -11.36 20.53
C THR A 162 -13.25 -11.85 20.03
N CYS A 163 -12.70 -11.24 18.99
CA CYS A 163 -11.38 -11.55 18.44
C CYS A 163 -10.29 -10.76 19.20
N PRO A 164 -9.11 -11.36 19.45
CA PRO A 164 -7.94 -10.60 19.89
C PRO A 164 -7.63 -9.50 18.87
N LEU A 165 -7.22 -8.33 19.37
CA LEU A 165 -6.85 -7.18 18.55
C LEU A 165 -5.37 -6.87 18.70
N ILE A 166 -4.68 -6.77 17.57
CA ILE A 166 -3.32 -6.24 17.50
C ILE A 166 -3.40 -4.91 16.78
N ILE A 167 -2.78 -3.88 17.34
CA ILE A 167 -2.70 -2.54 16.75
C ILE A 167 -1.24 -2.28 16.39
N ASN A 168 -0.96 -2.18 15.09
CA ASN A 168 0.35 -1.76 14.59
C ASN A 168 0.34 -0.25 14.32
N THR A 169 1.42 0.45 14.66
CA THR A 169 1.51 1.91 14.58
C THR A 169 2.69 2.35 13.70
N PRO A 170 2.64 3.58 13.14
CA PRO A 170 3.76 4.12 12.40
C PRO A 170 4.97 4.36 13.32
N GLY A 171 6.17 4.36 12.76
CA GLY A 171 7.42 4.57 13.52
C GLY A 171 7.67 6.01 14.00
N TRP A 172 6.64 6.82 14.24
CA TRP A 172 6.76 8.22 14.63
C TRP A 172 6.61 8.35 16.14
N ILE A 173 7.74 8.49 16.84
CA ILE A 173 7.80 8.43 18.32
C ILE A 173 8.14 9.77 19.00
N LEU A 174 8.30 10.85 18.23
CA LEU A 174 8.70 12.18 18.71
C LEU A 174 7.72 13.25 18.22
N GLY A 175 7.63 14.36 18.96
CA GLY A 175 6.78 15.51 18.63
C GLY A 175 5.33 15.10 18.39
N THR A 176 4.73 15.57 17.30
CA THR A 176 3.35 15.22 16.90
C THR A 176 3.09 13.72 16.81
N GLY A 177 4.11 12.92 16.50
CA GLY A 177 3.99 11.45 16.52
C GLY A 177 3.75 10.90 17.93
N LEU A 178 4.42 11.46 18.94
CA LEU A 178 4.21 11.09 20.34
C LEU A 178 2.81 11.51 20.82
N ASP A 179 2.39 12.74 20.49
CA ASP A 179 1.05 13.24 20.83
C ASP A 179 -0.05 12.32 20.28
N LEU A 180 0.10 11.89 19.02
CA LEU A 180 -0.80 10.95 18.38
C LEU A 180 -0.83 9.59 19.09
N LEU A 181 0.33 9.04 19.46
CA LEU A 181 0.39 7.77 20.20
C LEU A 181 -0.30 7.88 21.56
N VAL A 182 -0.07 8.97 22.30
CA VAL A 182 -0.70 9.24 23.59
C VAL A 182 -2.22 9.33 23.44
N GLU A 183 -2.69 10.04 22.43
CA GLU A 183 -4.11 10.18 22.16
C GLU A 183 -4.77 8.83 21.84
N LEU A 184 -4.15 8.03 20.95
CA LEU A 184 -4.66 6.70 20.61
C LEU A 184 -4.68 5.77 21.82
N ILE A 185 -3.60 5.73 22.62
CA ILE A 185 -3.54 4.91 23.84
C ILE A 185 -4.64 5.33 24.82
N THR A 186 -4.86 6.64 24.99
CA THR A 186 -5.83 7.18 25.93
C THR A 186 -7.28 6.88 25.52
N ARG A 187 -7.57 6.96 24.22
CA ARG A 187 -8.89 6.66 23.63
C ARG A 187 -9.18 5.16 23.62
N ILE A 188 -8.26 4.35 23.11
CA ILE A 188 -8.42 2.90 22.91
C ILE A 188 -8.32 2.11 24.21
N ARG A 189 -7.49 2.59 25.16
CA ARG A 189 -7.18 1.93 26.44
C ARG A 189 -6.78 0.45 26.26
N PRO A 190 -5.73 0.18 25.46
CA PRO A 190 -5.29 -1.18 25.19
C PRO A 190 -4.94 -1.93 26.48
N ALA A 191 -5.16 -3.24 26.49
CA ALA A 191 -4.83 -4.10 27.63
C ALA A 191 -3.31 -4.16 27.86
N GLU A 192 -2.55 -4.11 26.76
CA GLU A 192 -1.10 -4.10 26.75
C GLU A 192 -0.60 -3.08 25.73
N VAL A 193 0.33 -2.21 26.16
CA VAL A 193 1.16 -1.38 25.27
C VAL A 193 2.57 -1.96 25.27
N ILE A 194 3.08 -2.25 24.08
CA ILE A 194 4.44 -2.76 23.86
C ILE A 194 5.23 -1.71 23.10
N TYR A 195 6.27 -1.19 23.74
CA TYR A 195 7.23 -0.29 23.13
C TYR A 195 8.47 -1.09 22.69
N MET A 196 8.68 -1.18 21.38
CA MET A 196 9.71 -2.00 20.74
C MET A 196 11.10 -1.33 20.77
N SER A 197 11.55 -0.86 21.93
CA SER A 197 12.93 -0.40 22.12
C SER A 197 13.25 -0.33 23.61
N GLU A 198 14.35 -0.94 24.03
CA GLU A 198 14.87 -0.77 25.40
C GLU A 198 15.67 0.53 25.54
N ASP A 199 16.37 0.95 24.48
CA ASP A 199 17.19 2.16 24.44
C ASP A 199 16.43 3.39 23.92
N GLY A 200 15.10 3.43 24.09
CA GLY A 200 14.29 4.58 23.66
C GLY A 200 14.56 5.83 24.51
N PRO A 201 14.27 7.04 23.99
CA PRO A 201 14.36 8.27 24.79
C PRO A 201 13.50 8.17 26.06
N ALA A 202 14.08 8.44 27.23
CA ALA A 202 13.43 8.23 28.53
C ALA A 202 12.14 9.07 28.68
N ASP A 203 12.16 10.30 28.18
CA ASP A 203 11.01 11.21 28.15
C ASP A 203 9.84 10.63 27.33
N VAL A 204 10.13 10.04 26.16
CA VAL A 204 9.13 9.35 25.34
C VAL A 204 8.52 8.17 26.09
N VAL A 205 9.36 7.34 26.70
CA VAL A 205 8.92 6.16 27.45
C VAL A 205 8.04 6.55 28.62
N ASP A 206 8.43 7.57 29.40
CA ASP A 206 7.67 8.05 30.54
C ASP A 206 6.31 8.60 30.13
N VAL A 207 6.24 9.37 29.05
CA VAL A 207 4.97 9.89 28.50
C VAL A 207 4.04 8.75 28.07
N LEU A 208 4.53 7.77 27.32
CA LEU A 208 3.73 6.62 26.88
C LEU A 208 3.28 5.76 28.05
N LYS A 209 4.15 5.55 29.04
CA LYS A 209 3.84 4.79 30.27
C LYS A 209 2.77 5.50 31.09
N ASN A 210 2.84 6.83 31.23
CA ASN A 210 1.84 7.62 31.94
C ASN A 210 0.48 7.64 31.23
N ALA A 211 0.46 7.61 29.90
CA ALA A 211 -0.78 7.47 29.12
C ALA A 211 -1.41 6.07 29.25
N THR A 212 -0.60 5.04 29.56
CA THR A 212 -1.03 3.65 29.63
C THR A 212 -1.67 3.33 30.97
N LYS A 213 -2.95 2.96 30.95
CA LYS A 213 -3.69 2.61 32.18
C LYS A 213 -3.49 1.17 32.68
N ASN A 214 -3.20 0.26 31.76
CA ASN A 214 -3.11 -1.17 32.03
C ASN A 214 -1.64 -1.59 32.10
N SER A 215 -1.20 -2.47 31.21
CA SER A 215 0.17 -2.96 31.17
C SER A 215 1.01 -2.24 30.11
N PHE A 216 2.22 -1.84 30.49
CA PHE A 216 3.23 -1.27 29.60
C PHE A 216 4.49 -2.14 29.68
N SER A 217 5.03 -2.55 28.53
CA SER A 217 6.29 -3.28 28.46
C SER A 217 7.21 -2.75 27.37
N MET A 218 8.51 -2.90 27.61
CA MET A 218 9.56 -2.60 26.64
C MET A 218 10.14 -3.92 26.16
N LEU A 219 10.50 -3.99 24.88
CA LEU A 219 11.16 -5.14 24.27
C LEU A 219 12.38 -4.68 23.48
N PRO A 220 13.42 -5.52 23.33
CA PRO A 220 14.58 -5.20 22.52
C PRO A 220 14.17 -4.95 21.07
N SER A 221 14.79 -3.97 20.44
CA SER A 221 14.60 -3.71 19.02
C SER A 221 15.46 -4.67 18.17
N GLN A 222 15.01 -4.95 16.95
CA GLN A 222 15.79 -5.72 15.97
C GLN A 222 15.89 -4.93 14.65
N PRO A 223 16.78 -3.94 14.58
CA PRO A 223 17.10 -3.30 13.30
C PRO A 223 17.72 -4.32 12.36
N SER A 224 17.38 -4.24 11.07
CA SER A 224 18.04 -5.07 10.05
C SER A 224 19.49 -4.59 9.85
N GLU A 225 20.45 -5.49 10.01
CA GLU A 225 21.88 -5.22 9.79
C GLU A 225 22.21 -4.96 8.31
N PHE A 226 21.42 -5.53 7.39
CA PHE A 226 21.64 -5.44 5.95
C PHE A 226 20.33 -5.13 5.20
N THR A 227 20.19 -3.89 4.72
CA THR A 227 19.01 -3.49 3.94
C THR A 227 19.34 -3.46 2.44
N SER A 228 19.04 -4.53 1.72
CA SER A 228 19.14 -4.53 0.25
C SER A 228 18.03 -3.70 -0.41
N ARG A 229 16.93 -3.47 0.31
CA ARG A 229 15.77 -2.70 -0.17
C ARG A 229 15.34 -1.67 0.87
N THR A 230 15.03 -0.47 0.41
CA THR A 230 14.50 0.61 1.23
C THR A 230 12.99 0.46 1.42
N ALA A 231 12.40 1.20 2.36
CA ALA A 231 10.94 1.25 2.52
C ALA A 231 10.22 1.67 1.23
N ALA A 232 10.80 2.59 0.44
CA ALA A 232 10.25 3.01 -0.85
C ALA A 232 10.24 1.87 -1.89
N HIS A 233 11.27 1.02 -1.90
CA HIS A 233 11.28 -0.18 -2.75
C HIS A 233 10.17 -1.15 -2.36
N PHE A 234 9.96 -1.39 -1.05
CA PHE A 234 8.86 -2.26 -0.59
C PHE A 234 7.49 -1.71 -0.95
N ARG A 235 7.26 -0.40 -0.76
CA ARG A 235 6.01 0.24 -1.19
C ARG A 235 5.77 0.11 -2.70
N SER A 236 6.82 0.30 -3.51
CA SER A 236 6.72 0.14 -4.96
C SER A 236 6.36 -1.29 -5.36
N MET A 237 7.02 -2.29 -4.77
CA MET A 237 6.71 -3.71 -5.01
C MET A 237 5.28 -4.07 -4.58
N GLN A 238 4.84 -3.54 -3.44
CA GLN A 238 3.49 -3.77 -2.92
C GLN A 238 2.42 -3.11 -3.79
N MET A 239 2.66 -1.88 -4.24
CA MET A 239 1.75 -1.18 -5.13
C MET A 239 1.65 -1.88 -6.49
N MET A 240 2.78 -2.30 -7.07
CA MET A 240 2.81 -3.06 -8.31
C MET A 240 2.05 -4.39 -8.15
N SER A 241 2.32 -5.13 -7.07
CA SER A 241 1.59 -6.37 -6.76
C SER A 241 0.08 -6.15 -6.63
N TYR A 242 -0.35 -5.07 -5.96
CA TYR A 242 -1.76 -4.71 -5.81
C TYR A 242 -2.45 -4.53 -7.18
N TYR A 243 -1.89 -3.73 -8.09
CA TYR A 243 -2.50 -3.47 -9.40
C TYR A 243 -2.51 -4.69 -10.33
N HIS A 244 -1.62 -5.66 -10.12
CA HIS A 244 -1.58 -6.91 -10.87
C HIS A 244 -2.36 -8.05 -10.22
N SER A 245 -2.86 -7.84 -9.01
CA SER A 245 -3.63 -8.83 -8.26
C SER A 245 -5.05 -8.95 -8.79
N HIS A 246 -5.58 -10.17 -8.78
CA HIS A 246 -6.98 -10.47 -9.04
C HIS A 246 -7.38 -11.71 -8.24
N ILE A 247 -8.68 -11.86 -7.97
CA ILE A 247 -9.21 -13.05 -7.31
C ILE A 247 -9.62 -14.06 -8.38
N ASP A 248 -9.02 -15.26 -8.36
CA ASP A 248 -9.45 -16.34 -9.23
C ASP A 248 -10.81 -16.90 -8.75
N ILE A 249 -11.81 -16.71 -9.60
CA ILE A 249 -13.22 -17.09 -9.40
C ILE A 249 -13.60 -18.26 -10.33
N GLU A 250 -12.77 -18.60 -11.33
CA GLU A 250 -13.15 -19.54 -12.40
C GLU A 250 -13.25 -20.99 -11.90
N ASN A 251 -12.60 -21.33 -10.79
CA ASN A 251 -12.53 -22.69 -10.26
C ASN A 251 -13.13 -22.87 -8.84
N LYS A 252 -14.19 -22.12 -8.49
CA LYS A 252 -14.89 -22.20 -7.18
C LYS A 252 -15.27 -23.60 -6.71
N ARG A 253 -15.43 -24.56 -7.63
CA ARG A 253 -15.85 -25.94 -7.31
C ARG A 253 -14.72 -26.82 -6.77
N LEU A 254 -13.45 -26.48 -7.01
CA LEU A 254 -12.30 -27.34 -6.71
C LEU A 254 -11.32 -26.73 -5.69
N ARG A 255 -11.28 -25.40 -5.56
CA ARG A 255 -10.35 -24.70 -4.65
C ARG A 255 -11.01 -23.46 -4.04
N PRO A 256 -10.66 -23.08 -2.79
CA PRO A 256 -11.07 -21.79 -2.25
C PRO A 256 -10.53 -20.66 -3.14
N PRO A 257 -11.24 -19.53 -3.27
CA PRO A 257 -10.75 -18.39 -4.04
C PRO A 257 -9.42 -17.91 -3.45
N ARG A 258 -8.49 -17.52 -4.31
CA ARG A 258 -7.15 -17.06 -3.94
C ARG A 258 -6.76 -15.86 -4.77
N VAL A 259 -5.91 -15.02 -4.20
CA VAL A 259 -5.24 -13.96 -4.94
C VAL A 259 -4.26 -14.59 -5.93
N THR A 260 -4.34 -14.17 -7.19
CA THR A 260 -3.44 -14.51 -8.28
C THR A 260 -2.93 -13.22 -8.94
N TRP A 261 -1.86 -13.32 -9.73
CA TRP A 261 -1.23 -12.17 -10.37
C TRP A 261 -1.16 -12.33 -11.88
N SER A 262 -1.39 -11.22 -12.60
CA SER A 262 -1.09 -11.15 -14.03
C SER A 262 0.40 -10.90 -14.22
N GLY A 263 1.01 -11.61 -15.17
CA GLY A 263 2.39 -11.35 -15.62
C GLY A 263 2.49 -10.35 -16.78
N HIS A 264 1.37 -9.83 -17.27
CA HIS A 264 1.35 -8.87 -18.38
C HIS A 264 1.55 -7.45 -17.86
N ALA A 265 2.24 -6.61 -18.64
CA ALA A 265 2.42 -5.20 -18.31
C ALA A 265 1.08 -4.48 -18.10
N ILE A 266 1.06 -3.53 -17.16
CA ILE A 266 -0.16 -2.79 -16.81
C ILE A 266 -0.74 -1.98 -17.99
N SER A 267 0.10 -1.64 -18.97
CA SER A 267 -0.29 -1.03 -20.26
C SER A 267 -1.29 -1.89 -21.06
N SER A 268 -1.22 -3.21 -20.90
CA SER A 268 -2.07 -4.19 -21.57
C SER A 268 -3.40 -4.41 -20.84
N ALA A 269 -3.51 -3.97 -19.58
CA ALA A 269 -4.76 -4.04 -18.85
C ALA A 269 -5.82 -3.14 -19.50
N ARG A 270 -7.04 -3.68 -19.67
CA ARG A 270 -8.18 -2.91 -20.17
C ARG A 270 -8.65 -1.95 -19.07
N PRO A 271 -8.64 -0.63 -19.29
CA PRO A 271 -9.10 0.31 -18.28
C PRO A 271 -10.64 0.34 -18.23
N PHE A 272 -11.18 0.66 -17.07
CA PHE A 272 -12.54 1.17 -16.95
C PHE A 272 -12.62 2.54 -17.62
N VAL A 273 -13.67 2.76 -18.42
CA VAL A 273 -13.98 4.06 -19.02
C VAL A 273 -15.07 4.71 -18.19
N VAL A 274 -14.67 5.67 -17.35
CA VAL A 274 -15.55 6.31 -16.39
C VAL A 274 -15.93 7.68 -16.90
N SER A 275 -17.20 7.87 -17.30
CA SER A 275 -17.71 9.22 -17.59
C SER A 275 -17.62 10.08 -16.34
N TYR A 276 -17.15 11.31 -16.48
CA TYR A 276 -17.18 12.29 -15.38
C TYR A 276 -18.17 13.43 -15.67
N HIS A 277 -18.99 13.30 -16.71
CA HIS A 277 -19.93 14.33 -17.16
C HIS A 277 -21.36 13.79 -17.33
N GLY A 278 -22.33 14.71 -17.20
CA GLY A 278 -23.76 14.43 -17.36
C GLY A 278 -24.35 13.54 -16.25
N ASN A 279 -25.59 13.10 -16.47
CA ASN A 279 -26.35 12.32 -15.49
C ASN A 279 -25.80 10.90 -15.23
N ASN A 280 -24.87 10.44 -16.08
CA ASN A 280 -24.21 9.15 -15.96
C ASN A 280 -22.75 9.28 -15.47
N SER A 281 -22.43 10.36 -14.76
CA SER A 281 -21.11 10.50 -14.13
C SER A 281 -20.86 9.33 -13.17
N GLY A 282 -19.75 8.62 -13.36
CA GLY A 282 -19.34 7.51 -12.50
C GLY A 282 -18.58 7.95 -11.26
N ILE A 283 -18.23 9.23 -11.17
CA ILE A 283 -17.66 9.85 -9.98
C ILE A 283 -18.45 11.11 -9.60
N PHE A 284 -18.53 11.37 -8.31
CA PHE A 284 -19.17 12.56 -7.77
C PHE A 284 -18.23 13.78 -7.86
N GLY A 285 -16.95 13.58 -7.53
CA GLY A 285 -15.94 14.64 -7.61
C GLY A 285 -14.54 14.16 -7.25
N ILE A 286 -13.59 15.06 -7.48
CA ILE A 286 -12.18 14.88 -7.14
C ILE A 286 -11.82 15.92 -6.08
N ILE A 287 -11.25 15.47 -4.97
CA ILE A 287 -10.76 16.32 -3.88
C ILE A 287 -9.26 16.10 -3.69
N SER A 288 -8.52 17.16 -3.36
CA SER A 288 -7.08 17.07 -3.03
C SER A 288 -6.86 17.17 -1.53
N TYR A 289 -5.96 16.34 -1.00
CA TYR A 289 -5.41 16.38 0.36
C TYR A 289 -3.96 16.86 0.32
N ASP A 290 -3.46 17.43 1.42
CA ASP A 290 -2.07 17.89 1.67
C ASP A 290 -1.63 19.08 0.83
N TYR A 291 -2.17 19.23 -0.39
CA TYR A 291 -1.90 20.38 -1.23
C TYR A 291 -3.15 20.79 -2.01
N GLN A 292 -3.30 22.11 -2.16
CA GLN A 292 -4.38 22.70 -2.92
C GLN A 292 -3.99 22.73 -4.40
N CYS A 293 -4.46 21.73 -5.15
CA CYS A 293 -4.35 21.73 -6.59
C CYS A 293 -5.30 22.79 -7.17
N THR A 294 -4.78 23.71 -7.98
CA THR A 294 -5.64 24.69 -8.66
C THR A 294 -6.45 23.97 -9.74
N PRO A 295 -7.71 24.39 -10.01
CA PRO A 295 -8.57 23.73 -10.99
C PRO A 295 -7.94 23.56 -12.37
N GLU A 296 -7.10 24.51 -12.79
CA GLU A 296 -6.42 24.53 -14.09
C GLU A 296 -5.34 23.45 -14.21
N LEU A 297 -4.77 23.00 -13.09
CA LEU A 297 -3.71 22.00 -13.06
C LEU A 297 -4.22 20.60 -12.75
N LEU A 298 -5.48 20.46 -12.35
CA LEU A 298 -6.05 19.19 -11.89
C LEU A 298 -5.93 18.09 -12.95
N ALA A 299 -6.29 18.40 -14.20
CA ALA A 299 -6.24 17.42 -15.29
C ALA A 299 -4.81 16.89 -15.51
N ALA A 300 -3.82 17.79 -15.46
CA ALA A 300 -2.41 17.43 -15.62
C ALA A 300 -1.85 16.69 -14.39
N SER A 301 -2.27 17.07 -13.18
CA SER A 301 -1.76 16.48 -11.95
C SER A 301 -2.25 15.05 -11.74
N ILE A 302 -3.52 14.77 -12.09
CA ILE A 302 -4.08 13.43 -11.89
C ILE A 302 -3.67 12.45 -12.99
N ASN A 303 -3.29 12.92 -14.17
CA ASN A 303 -2.91 12.06 -15.29
C ASN A 303 -1.64 11.26 -14.97
N GLY A 304 -1.72 9.94 -15.05
CA GLY A 304 -0.62 9.03 -14.69
C GLY A 304 -0.42 8.82 -13.20
N SER A 305 -1.28 9.38 -12.33
CA SER A 305 -1.14 9.32 -10.88
C SER A 305 -2.04 8.25 -10.23
N ILE A 306 -1.74 7.94 -8.96
CA ILE A 306 -2.56 7.09 -8.10
C ILE A 306 -3.47 7.98 -7.25
N LEU A 307 -4.77 7.66 -7.22
CA LEU A 307 -5.76 8.27 -6.33
C LEU A 307 -6.41 7.20 -5.46
N ALA A 308 -6.95 7.58 -4.31
CA ALA A 308 -7.83 6.73 -3.53
C ALA A 308 -9.27 6.83 -4.03
N MET A 309 -9.93 5.67 -4.15
CA MET A 309 -11.34 5.59 -4.48
C MET A 309 -12.14 5.43 -3.18
N VAL A 310 -12.96 6.43 -2.87
CA VAL A 310 -13.68 6.54 -1.60
C VAL A 310 -15.18 6.48 -1.86
N GLU A 311 -15.83 5.50 -1.23
CA GLU A 311 -17.28 5.40 -1.17
C GLU A 311 -17.80 6.34 -0.08
N ILE A 312 -18.81 7.14 -0.42
CA ILE A 312 -19.53 8.02 0.50
C ILE A 312 -20.77 7.28 1.02
N GLU A 313 -20.75 6.92 2.30
CA GLU A 313 -21.82 6.19 2.98
C GLU A 313 -22.93 7.13 3.48
N GLY A 314 -22.61 8.41 3.71
CA GLY A 314 -23.56 9.47 4.07
C GLY A 314 -23.05 10.89 3.74
N PRO A 315 -23.94 11.87 3.53
CA PRO A 315 -23.56 13.24 3.19
C PRO A 315 -22.70 13.93 4.28
N GLU A 316 -22.77 13.46 5.52
CA GLU A 316 -21.96 13.92 6.64
C GLU A 316 -20.45 13.70 6.43
N ALA A 317 -20.07 12.84 5.46
CA ALA A 317 -18.69 12.71 5.01
C ALA A 317 -18.08 14.06 4.62
N PHE A 318 -18.90 15.00 4.12
CA PHE A 318 -18.48 16.32 3.69
C PHE A 318 -18.63 17.41 4.75
N ARG A 319 -18.94 17.08 6.02
CA ARG A 319 -19.24 18.08 7.07
C ARG A 319 -18.12 19.10 7.33
N GLN A 320 -16.87 18.74 7.04
CA GLN A 320 -15.72 19.65 7.17
C GLN A 320 -15.53 20.55 5.94
N LEU A 321 -16.17 20.21 4.82
CA LEU A 321 -16.09 20.88 3.53
C LEU A 321 -17.33 21.76 3.26
N THR A 322 -18.41 21.56 4.00
CA THR A 322 -19.64 22.34 3.92
C THR A 322 -19.73 23.35 5.05
N ASP A 323 -20.10 24.59 4.70
CA ASP A 323 -20.62 25.53 5.69
C ASP A 323 -22.10 25.20 5.91
N ILE A 324 -22.37 24.32 6.88
CA ILE A 324 -23.72 23.83 7.24
C ILE A 324 -24.69 25.01 7.50
N THR A 325 -24.16 26.19 7.84
CA THR A 325 -24.97 27.39 8.09
C THR A 325 -25.50 28.06 6.82
N LYS A 326 -24.95 27.74 5.63
CA LYS A 326 -25.31 28.39 4.36
C LYS A 326 -25.85 27.41 3.31
N THR A 327 -25.25 26.23 3.16
CA THR A 327 -25.65 25.24 2.16
C THR A 327 -25.42 23.82 2.67
N PRO A 328 -26.43 22.94 2.67
CA PRO A 328 -26.29 21.57 3.18
C PRO A 328 -25.50 20.64 2.23
N GLU A 329 -25.29 21.04 0.98
CA GLU A 329 -24.57 20.24 -0.02
C GLU A 329 -23.15 20.76 -0.26
N VAL A 330 -22.22 19.83 -0.52
CA VAL A 330 -20.84 20.16 -0.89
C VAL A 330 -20.80 20.76 -2.29
N ALA A 331 -20.08 21.88 -2.44
CA ALA A 331 -19.92 22.52 -3.74
C ALA A 331 -19.04 21.67 -4.66
N VAL A 332 -19.56 21.33 -5.83
CA VAL A 332 -18.78 20.71 -6.91
C VAL A 332 -18.69 21.69 -8.07
N THR A 333 -17.47 22.13 -8.36
CA THR A 333 -17.15 23.00 -9.49
C THR A 333 -16.64 22.19 -10.68
N ARG A 334 -16.62 22.80 -11.87
CA ARG A 334 -16.07 22.18 -13.08
C ARG A 334 -14.78 22.89 -13.48
N THR A 335 -13.73 22.14 -13.80
CA THR A 335 -12.50 22.71 -14.39
C THR A 335 -12.73 23.13 -15.85
N ALA A 336 -11.72 23.70 -16.50
CA ALA A 336 -11.77 24.01 -17.94
C ALA A 336 -12.00 22.76 -18.80
N GLU A 337 -11.49 21.61 -18.35
CA GLU A 337 -11.68 20.29 -18.93
C GLU A 337 -12.98 19.60 -18.47
N ASP A 338 -13.83 20.32 -17.71
CA ASP A 338 -15.11 19.86 -17.18
C ASP A 338 -15.01 18.72 -16.16
N LEU A 339 -13.84 18.57 -15.52
CA LEU A 339 -13.66 17.63 -14.41
C LEU A 339 -14.44 18.12 -13.17
N PRO A 340 -15.17 17.23 -12.46
CA PRO A 340 -15.84 17.59 -11.22
C PRO A 340 -14.81 17.74 -10.10
N PHE A 341 -14.59 18.98 -9.67
CA PHE A 341 -13.62 19.35 -8.65
C PHE A 341 -14.34 19.83 -7.38
N ILE A 342 -13.97 19.26 -6.23
CA ILE A 342 -14.44 19.66 -4.91
C ILE A 342 -13.41 20.64 -4.32
N PRO A 343 -13.71 21.95 -4.23
CA PRO A 343 -12.79 22.92 -3.65
C PRO A 343 -12.52 22.61 -2.17
N ASN A 344 -11.25 22.64 -1.77
CA ASN A 344 -10.83 22.31 -0.40
C ASN A 344 -9.88 23.35 0.22
N PRO A 345 -10.20 24.66 0.22
CA PRO A 345 -9.25 25.71 0.56
C PRO A 345 -8.64 25.61 1.98
N ASN A 346 -9.28 24.88 2.89
CA ASN A 346 -8.85 24.73 4.28
C ASN A 346 -8.10 23.40 4.54
N ASP A 347 -7.77 22.64 3.50
CA ASP A 347 -7.17 21.30 3.59
C ASP A 347 -7.95 20.36 4.52
N ALA A 348 -9.28 20.47 4.48
CA ALA A 348 -10.18 19.61 5.22
C ALA A 348 -10.20 18.19 4.64
N THR A 349 -10.64 17.24 5.45
CA THR A 349 -10.67 15.82 5.08
C THR A 349 -12.10 15.29 5.11
N LEU A 350 -12.37 14.27 4.31
CA LEU A 350 -13.61 13.51 4.41
C LEU A 350 -13.68 12.83 5.78
N ASP A 351 -14.86 12.85 6.39
CA ASP A 351 -15.06 12.23 7.68
C ASP A 351 -15.08 10.69 7.58
N PRO A 352 -14.13 9.97 8.22
CA PRO A 352 -14.02 8.52 8.13
C PRO A 352 -15.24 7.75 8.68
N GLN A 353 -16.09 8.39 9.49
CA GLN A 353 -17.31 7.75 10.01
C GLN A 353 -18.39 7.53 8.95
N TYR A 354 -18.37 8.29 7.85
CA TYR A 354 -19.40 8.29 6.81
C TYR A 354 -18.84 8.03 5.41
N CYS A 355 -17.59 7.58 5.34
CA CYS A 355 -16.97 7.18 4.08
C CYS A 355 -16.01 6.02 4.32
N ARG A 356 -15.61 5.32 3.26
CA ARG A 356 -14.57 4.30 3.33
C ARG A 356 -13.80 4.21 2.02
N THR A 357 -12.53 3.85 2.11
CA THR A 357 -11.70 3.55 0.94
C THR A 357 -11.98 2.14 0.47
N ILE A 358 -12.34 2.00 -0.81
CA ILE A 358 -12.70 0.72 -1.45
C ILE A 358 -11.64 0.22 -2.43
N GLY A 359 -10.56 0.98 -2.60
CA GLY A 359 -9.44 0.65 -3.47
C GLY A 359 -8.64 1.88 -3.86
N LEU A 360 -7.55 1.64 -4.58
CA LEU A 360 -6.79 2.68 -5.26
C LEU A 360 -7.01 2.56 -6.77
N VAL A 361 -6.86 3.69 -7.46
CA VAL A 361 -7.04 3.81 -8.91
C VAL A 361 -5.80 4.43 -9.53
N LEU A 362 -5.34 3.86 -10.65
CA LEU A 362 -4.33 4.47 -11.51
C LEU A 362 -5.05 5.15 -12.68
N ILE A 363 -4.88 6.45 -12.81
CA ILE A 363 -5.44 7.20 -13.94
C ILE A 363 -4.49 7.05 -15.13
N ARG A 364 -4.80 6.12 -16.03
CA ARG A 364 -3.99 5.86 -17.23
C ARG A 364 -4.04 7.02 -18.22
N GLY A 365 -5.17 7.71 -18.30
CA GLY A 365 -5.37 8.79 -19.25
C GLY A 365 -6.73 9.45 -19.12
N LEU A 366 -6.85 10.63 -19.73
CA LEU A 366 -8.08 11.41 -19.78
C LEU A 366 -8.48 11.59 -21.24
N ASP A 367 -9.72 11.21 -21.58
CA ASP A 367 -10.33 11.54 -22.87
C ASP A 367 -11.19 12.80 -22.68
N LEU A 368 -10.60 13.96 -22.94
CA LEU A 368 -11.25 15.25 -22.77
C LEU A 368 -12.39 15.48 -23.77
N LYS A 369 -12.35 14.83 -24.94
CA LYS A 369 -13.39 14.95 -25.96
C LYS A 369 -14.65 14.19 -25.55
N ARG A 370 -14.47 12.96 -25.04
CA ARG A 370 -15.58 12.11 -24.56
C ARG A 370 -15.94 12.38 -23.11
N LYS A 371 -15.15 13.17 -22.40
CA LYS A 371 -15.28 13.47 -20.98
C LYS A 371 -15.26 12.21 -20.10
N CYS A 372 -14.26 11.36 -20.34
CA CYS A 372 -14.06 10.10 -19.62
C CYS A 372 -12.64 9.95 -19.05
N LEU A 373 -12.53 9.33 -17.88
CA LEU A 373 -11.27 8.85 -17.31
C LEU A 373 -11.02 7.40 -17.75
N GLN A 374 -9.78 7.06 -18.08
CA GLN A 374 -9.31 5.70 -18.22
C GLN A 374 -8.68 5.25 -16.90
N VAL A 375 -9.39 4.38 -16.19
CA VAL A 375 -9.07 4.00 -14.80
C VAL A 375 -8.64 2.53 -14.75
N ILE A 376 -7.49 2.26 -14.14
CA ILE A 376 -7.05 0.90 -13.82
C ILE A 376 -7.19 0.69 -12.31
N THR A 377 -7.85 -0.38 -11.92
CA THR A 377 -8.00 -0.78 -10.51
C THR A 377 -8.23 -2.28 -10.42
N PRO A 378 -7.69 -2.96 -9.40
CA PRO A 378 -8.02 -4.35 -9.11
C PRO A 378 -9.39 -4.50 -8.43
N THR A 379 -10.05 -3.40 -8.05
CA THR A 379 -11.39 -3.44 -7.44
C THR A 379 -12.39 -4.08 -8.40
N PRO A 380 -13.09 -5.16 -7.99
CA PRO A 380 -14.03 -5.86 -8.85
C PRO A 380 -15.20 -4.99 -9.27
N TYR A 381 -15.63 -5.15 -10.52
CA TYR A 381 -16.77 -4.42 -11.07
C TYR A 381 -18.07 -4.63 -10.26
N ALA A 382 -18.30 -5.83 -9.73
CA ALA A 382 -19.46 -6.13 -8.89
C ALA A 382 -19.52 -5.26 -7.62
N SER A 383 -18.37 -4.90 -7.05
CA SER A 383 -18.29 -3.99 -5.90
C SER A 383 -18.72 -2.57 -6.29
N LEU A 384 -18.34 -2.11 -7.48
CA LEU A 384 -18.73 -0.80 -8.02
C LEU A 384 -20.21 -0.75 -8.38
N GLU A 385 -20.76 -1.81 -8.97
CA GLU A 385 -22.19 -1.92 -9.28
C GLU A 385 -23.04 -1.87 -8.03
N LYS A 386 -22.60 -2.53 -6.94
CA LYS A 386 -23.30 -2.49 -5.66
C LYS A 386 -23.40 -1.06 -5.12
N ILE A 387 -22.32 -0.29 -5.16
CA ILE A 387 -22.31 1.11 -4.68
C ILE A 387 -23.29 1.96 -5.49
N LYS A 388 -23.28 1.78 -6.81
CA LYS A 388 -24.21 2.49 -7.71
C LYS A 388 -25.66 2.08 -7.46
N PHE A 389 -25.92 0.79 -7.21
CA PHE A 389 -27.26 0.28 -6.89
C PHE A 389 -27.77 0.83 -5.55
N GLU A 390 -26.88 1.02 -4.58
CA GLU A 390 -27.19 1.66 -3.29
C GLU A 390 -27.27 3.20 -3.39
N GLU A 391 -27.23 3.76 -4.62
CA GLU A 391 -27.27 5.20 -4.91
C GLU A 391 -26.21 6.02 -4.16
N ARG A 392 -25.08 5.39 -3.86
CA ARG A 392 -23.95 6.03 -3.18
C ARG A 392 -22.98 6.66 -4.14
N ASN A 393 -22.30 7.70 -3.66
CA ASN A 393 -21.33 8.46 -4.42
C ASN A 393 -19.92 7.88 -4.28
N ILE A 394 -19.15 7.97 -5.35
CA ILE A 394 -17.70 7.69 -5.35
C ILE A 394 -16.95 9.00 -5.53
N VAL A 395 -16.04 9.31 -4.60
CA VAL A 395 -15.11 10.43 -4.67
C VAL A 395 -13.70 9.91 -4.91
N LEU A 396 -12.95 10.58 -5.78
CA LEU A 396 -11.52 10.31 -5.94
C LEU A 396 -10.73 11.29 -5.08
N VAL A 397 -9.92 10.76 -4.17
CA VAL A 397 -9.04 11.55 -3.31
C VAL A 397 -7.62 11.54 -3.90
N HIS A 398 -7.17 12.72 -4.27
CA HIS A 398 -5.85 13.00 -4.82
C HIS A 398 -4.92 13.48 -3.71
N GLY A 399 -3.70 12.95 -3.64
CA GLY A 399 -2.75 13.31 -2.59
C GLY A 399 -1.31 12.99 -2.97
N ARG A 400 -0.49 12.68 -1.96
CA ARG A 400 0.95 12.37 -2.04
C ARG A 400 1.23 10.87 -1.99
N PHE A 401 0.58 10.09 -2.84
CA PHE A 401 1.06 8.73 -3.10
C PHE A 401 2.45 8.76 -3.73
N ASP A 402 3.24 7.71 -3.53
CA ASP A 402 4.48 7.54 -4.29
C ASP A 402 4.13 7.46 -5.79
N THR A 403 4.85 8.22 -6.61
CA THR A 403 4.65 8.21 -8.07
C THR A 403 4.84 6.79 -8.62
N PRO A 404 3.93 6.27 -9.45
CA PRO A 404 3.98 4.90 -9.96
C PRO A 404 4.99 4.74 -11.12
N TYR A 405 6.27 5.03 -10.86
CA TYR A 405 7.35 4.93 -11.85
C TYR A 405 7.39 3.58 -12.58
N TRP A 406 7.09 2.51 -11.83
CA TRP A 406 7.03 1.15 -12.34
C TRP A 406 6.02 1.01 -13.49
N ALA A 407 4.85 1.65 -13.39
CA ALA A 407 3.77 1.55 -14.38
C ALA A 407 4.16 2.12 -15.75
N TYR A 408 4.95 3.20 -15.77
CA TYR A 408 5.40 3.83 -17.01
C TYR A 408 6.45 2.99 -17.73
N THR A 409 7.29 2.30 -16.96
CA THR A 409 8.44 1.55 -17.50
C THR A 409 8.15 0.07 -17.75
N GLU A 410 7.07 -0.48 -17.19
CA GLU A 410 6.80 -1.92 -17.22
C GLU A 410 6.73 -2.50 -18.63
N ASP A 411 6.08 -1.79 -19.56
CA ASP A 411 5.97 -2.20 -20.96
C ASP A 411 7.35 -2.27 -21.67
N LEU A 412 8.26 -1.35 -21.32
CA LEU A 412 9.63 -1.35 -21.83
C LEU A 412 10.41 -2.56 -21.32
N PHE A 413 10.26 -2.91 -20.04
CA PHE A 413 10.88 -4.10 -19.47
C PHE A 413 10.34 -5.39 -20.09
N ALA A 414 9.03 -5.46 -20.36
CA ALA A 414 8.41 -6.61 -20.99
C ALA A 414 8.95 -6.84 -22.42
N LYS A 415 9.05 -5.77 -23.22
CA LYS A 415 9.58 -5.83 -24.59
C LYS A 415 11.07 -6.20 -24.62
N SER A 416 11.91 -5.53 -23.82
CA SER A 416 13.36 -5.83 -23.79
C SER A 416 13.65 -7.27 -23.37
N SER A 417 12.86 -7.81 -22.44
CA SER A 417 13.06 -9.19 -21.97
C SER A 417 12.67 -10.22 -23.03
N GLN A 418 11.70 -9.91 -23.88
CA GLN A 418 11.33 -10.75 -25.03
C GLN A 418 12.43 -10.72 -26.10
N GLU A 419 13.01 -9.56 -26.39
CA GLU A 419 14.14 -9.42 -27.32
C GLU A 419 15.38 -10.20 -26.85
N GLU A 420 15.75 -10.10 -25.56
CA GLU A 420 16.84 -10.90 -24.98
C GLU A 420 16.61 -12.42 -25.02
N LEU A 421 15.35 -12.87 -25.06
CA LEU A 421 14.99 -14.28 -25.21
C LEU A 421 15.06 -14.72 -26.67
N VAL A 422 14.63 -13.87 -27.61
CA VAL A 422 14.70 -14.13 -29.06
C VAL A 422 16.17 -14.19 -29.54
N ASP A 423 17.03 -13.28 -29.07
CA ASP A 423 18.46 -13.31 -29.40
C ASP A 423 19.17 -14.57 -28.89
N LYS A 424 18.68 -15.18 -27.80
CA LYS A 424 19.19 -16.45 -27.29
C LYS A 424 18.69 -17.67 -28.08
N GLU A 425 17.53 -17.57 -28.73
CA GLU A 425 17.01 -18.64 -29.60
C GLU A 425 17.64 -18.62 -31.00
N VAL A 426 18.16 -17.48 -31.47
CA VAL A 426 18.72 -17.32 -32.83
C VAL A 426 20.22 -17.67 -32.92
N HIS A 427 20.93 -17.88 -31.81
CA HIS A 427 22.33 -18.35 -31.79
C HIS A 427 22.48 -19.71 -31.09
N ILE A 428 22.02 -20.78 -31.75
CA ILE A 428 22.56 -22.13 -31.54
C ILE A 428 23.06 -22.63 -32.90
N THR A 429 24.27 -22.22 -33.25
CA THR A 429 25.11 -22.96 -34.19
C THR A 429 26.28 -23.49 -33.39
N ASP A 430 26.49 -24.80 -33.49
CA ASP A 430 27.57 -25.53 -32.86
C ASP A 430 28.91 -24.98 -33.35
N GLU A 431 29.57 -24.13 -32.58
CA GLU A 431 31.03 -24.04 -32.51
C GLU A 431 31.46 -23.07 -31.38
N GLU A 432 32.48 -23.53 -30.64
CA GLU A 432 33.37 -22.79 -29.73
C GLU A 432 32.99 -22.64 -28.25
N THR A 433 33.42 -23.69 -27.52
CA THR A 433 34.10 -23.63 -26.23
C THR A 433 35.22 -22.58 -26.15
N SER A 434 35.19 -21.68 -25.15
CA SER A 434 36.31 -21.34 -24.23
C SER A 434 36.04 -20.01 -23.50
N GLU A 435 36.76 -19.83 -22.39
CA GLU A 435 36.55 -18.87 -21.32
C GLU A 435 36.97 -17.42 -21.65
N ASP A 436 36.44 -16.48 -20.86
CA ASP A 436 36.86 -15.08 -20.70
C ASP A 436 36.76 -14.14 -21.91
N GLU A 437 35.57 -13.55 -22.09
CA GLU A 437 35.48 -12.17 -22.61
C GLU A 437 34.44 -11.35 -21.85
N SER A 438 34.89 -10.22 -21.32
CA SER A 438 34.07 -9.10 -20.87
C SER A 438 33.14 -8.64 -21.98
N ARG A 439 31.84 -8.93 -21.86
CA ARG A 439 30.82 -8.36 -22.74
C ARG A 439 30.73 -6.86 -22.53
N GLU A 440 31.47 -6.09 -23.33
CA GLU A 440 31.04 -4.75 -23.70
C GLU A 440 29.71 -4.89 -24.45
N GLU A 441 28.62 -4.35 -23.88
CA GLU A 441 27.39 -4.10 -24.64
C GLU A 441 27.73 -3.14 -25.78
N LYS A 442 28.08 -3.67 -26.95
CA LYS A 442 28.07 -2.89 -28.19
C LYS A 442 26.63 -2.52 -28.47
N ALA A 443 26.29 -1.27 -28.16
CA ALA A 443 25.04 -0.64 -28.56
C ALA A 443 24.88 -0.75 -30.08
N GLN A 444 23.96 -1.60 -30.55
CA GLN A 444 23.45 -1.47 -31.90
C GLN A 444 22.62 -0.17 -31.96
N PRO A 445 22.82 0.70 -32.97
CA PRO A 445 22.06 1.93 -33.09
C PRO A 445 20.67 1.63 -33.67
N GLY A 446 19.75 1.20 -32.81
CA GLY A 446 18.32 1.08 -33.14
C GLY A 446 17.65 2.46 -33.19
N GLY A 447 17.89 3.24 -34.25
CA GLY A 447 17.33 4.60 -34.40
C GLY A 447 15.79 4.67 -34.32
N THR A 448 15.08 3.57 -34.58
CA THR A 448 13.62 3.45 -34.48
C THR A 448 13.11 3.27 -33.05
N ASP A 449 13.82 2.50 -32.22
CA ASP A 449 13.42 2.26 -30.82
C ASP A 449 13.65 3.48 -29.95
N HIS A 450 14.76 4.20 -30.17
CA HIS A 450 15.00 5.49 -29.52
C HIS A 450 13.87 6.50 -29.81
N ALA A 451 13.39 6.55 -31.05
CA ALA A 451 12.28 7.43 -31.43
C ALA A 451 10.97 7.00 -30.76
N MET A 452 10.64 5.70 -30.71
CA MET A 452 9.42 5.23 -30.02
C MET A 452 9.47 5.46 -28.50
N ILE A 453 10.59 5.16 -27.83
CA ILE A 453 10.72 5.36 -26.38
C ILE A 453 10.64 6.85 -26.02
N SER A 454 11.15 7.74 -26.89
CA SER A 454 11.06 9.20 -26.70
C SER A 454 9.61 9.73 -26.66
N THR A 455 8.65 8.98 -27.21
CA THR A 455 7.22 9.37 -27.23
C THR A 455 6.46 8.95 -25.98
N ILE A 456 7.05 8.11 -25.11
CA ILE A 456 6.38 7.67 -23.90
C ILE A 456 6.37 8.85 -22.90
N PRO A 457 5.19 9.30 -22.44
CA PRO A 457 5.10 10.39 -21.48
C PRO A 457 5.93 10.10 -20.24
N TRP A 458 6.54 11.14 -19.67
CA TRP A 458 7.33 11.08 -18.44
C TRP A 458 8.63 10.26 -18.50
N ILE A 459 8.97 9.63 -19.63
CA ILE A 459 10.25 8.93 -19.82
C ILE A 459 11.23 9.84 -20.57
N GLU A 460 12.51 9.73 -20.20
CA GLU A 460 13.63 10.38 -20.88
C GLU A 460 14.61 9.29 -21.35
N VAL A 461 14.96 9.35 -22.63
CA VAL A 461 15.99 8.51 -23.23
C VAL A 461 17.34 9.18 -23.02
N LEU A 462 18.31 8.43 -22.54
CA LEU A 462 19.67 8.92 -22.28
C LEU A 462 20.54 8.67 -23.51
N ASP A 463 21.25 9.71 -23.96
CA ASP A 463 22.23 9.59 -25.04
C ASP A 463 23.59 9.08 -24.54
N GLY A 464 24.40 8.52 -25.46
CA GLY A 464 25.66 7.83 -25.16
C GLY A 464 26.76 8.71 -24.54
N SER A 465 26.62 10.03 -24.59
CA SER A 465 27.58 11.00 -24.02
C SER A 465 27.37 11.27 -22.52
N GLN A 466 26.24 10.86 -21.95
CA GLN A 466 26.00 10.98 -20.50
C GLN A 466 26.68 9.82 -19.78
N LYS A 467 27.72 10.10 -18.96
CA LYS A 467 28.46 9.08 -18.19
C LYS A 467 27.49 8.21 -17.38
N ARG A 468 27.24 7.00 -17.87
CA ARG A 468 26.37 6.01 -17.25
C ARG A 468 27.16 5.18 -16.23
N PRO A 469 26.64 4.96 -15.02
CA PRO A 469 27.11 3.87 -14.18
C PRO A 469 26.98 2.55 -14.95
N VAL A 470 28.00 1.70 -14.88
CA VAL A 470 28.00 0.38 -15.54
C VAL A 470 26.77 -0.41 -15.08
N GLY A 471 25.93 -0.84 -16.03
CA GLY A 471 24.66 -1.55 -15.78
C GLY A 471 23.40 -0.68 -15.75
N SER A 472 23.47 0.61 -16.09
CA SER A 472 22.30 1.49 -16.21
C SER A 472 21.69 1.46 -17.62
N ARG A 473 20.35 1.37 -17.70
CA ARG A 473 19.59 1.30 -18.97
C ARG A 473 19.60 2.63 -19.73
N VAL A 474 19.22 2.56 -21.01
CA VAL A 474 19.20 3.70 -21.95
C VAL A 474 18.02 4.66 -21.72
N TRP A 475 17.17 4.42 -20.72
CA TRP A 475 16.03 5.27 -20.38
C TRP A 475 15.84 5.39 -18.86
N ARG A 476 15.23 6.50 -18.42
CA ARG A 476 14.84 6.75 -17.03
C ARG A 476 13.51 7.51 -16.97
N VAL A 477 12.80 7.43 -15.86
CA VAL A 477 11.68 8.35 -15.62
C VAL A 477 12.24 9.74 -15.29
N ARG A 478 11.62 10.76 -15.89
CA ARG A 478 11.93 12.17 -15.70
C ARG A 478 11.88 12.54 -14.22
N ARG A 479 12.91 13.28 -13.75
CA ARG A 479 13.01 13.74 -12.35
C ARG A 479 12.23 15.03 -12.10
N ASP A 480 11.84 15.71 -13.17
CA ASP A 480 11.11 16.99 -13.23
C ASP A 480 9.59 16.83 -13.26
N LEU A 481 9.05 15.66 -12.91
CA LEU A 481 7.61 15.48 -12.71
C LEU A 481 7.09 16.48 -11.66
N GLY A 482 6.40 17.53 -12.14
CA GLY A 482 5.89 18.63 -11.32
C GLY A 482 6.82 19.84 -11.16
N ARG A 483 7.96 19.90 -11.86
CA ARG A 483 8.79 21.10 -11.98
C ARG A 483 8.93 21.48 -13.45
N HIS A 484 7.90 22.10 -14.03
CA HIS A 484 8.15 22.84 -15.26
C HIS A 484 8.92 24.11 -14.92
N ASN A 485 10.10 24.24 -15.53
CA ASN A 485 10.77 25.51 -15.73
C ASN A 485 9.76 26.47 -16.39
N THR A 486 9.56 27.60 -15.74
CA THR A 486 9.18 28.83 -16.41
C THR A 486 10.31 29.20 -17.36
N ASP A 487 10.10 29.01 -18.65
CA ASP A 487 10.76 29.79 -19.71
C ASP A 487 9.71 30.09 -20.78
#